data_AF-A0A9K3N7J2-F1
#
_entry.id   AF-A0A9K3N7J2-F1
#
_cell.length_a   1.000
_cell.length_b   1.000
_cell.length_c   1.000
_cell.angle_alpha   90.00
_cell.angle_beta   90.00
_cell.angle_gamma   90.00
#
_symmetry.space_group_name_H-M   'P 1'
#
loop_
_entity.id
_entity.type
_entity.pdbx_description
1 polymer ?
#
loop_
_entity_poly.entity_id
_entity_poly.type
_entity_poly.pdbx_seq_one_letter_code
_entity_poly.pdbx_strand_id
1 'polypeptide(L)' 'MRYREVERRIVSQLLTLMNGLKSHAHIIVMGATNRPNSIDPAQRRFSRFDREIDIGVPDEVGRLKVLRFIQRI' A
#
# COMPACT_ATOMS: atom_id res chain seq x y z
N MET A 1 -0.80 17.05 -21.68
CA MET A 1 -1.40 15.82 -22.27
C MET A 1 -0.50 14.60 -22.08
N ARG A 2 0.77 14.61 -22.53
CA ARG A 2 1.70 13.45 -22.48
C ARG A 2 2.01 12.86 -21.08
N TYR A 3 2.08 13.69 -20.03
CA TYR A 3 2.47 13.24 -18.68
C TYR A 3 1.46 12.26 -18.06
N ARG A 4 0.16 12.56 -18.18
CA ARG A 4 -0.93 11.70 -17.68
C ARG A 4 -1.00 10.33 -18.37
N GLU A 5 -0.53 10.25 -19.61
CA GLU A 5 -0.50 8.99 -20.36
C GLU A 5 0.62 8.08 -19.86
N VAL A 6 1.79 8.66 -19.54
CA VAL A 6 2.91 7.95 -18.91
C VAL A 6 2.51 7.42 -17.53
N GLU A 7 1.89 8.25 -16.69
CA GLU A 7 1.41 7.84 -15.36
C GLU A 7 0.43 6.65 -15.44
N ARG A 8 -0.57 6.74 -16.33
CA ARG A 8 -1.53 5.64 -16.56
C ARG A 8 -0.85 4.36 -17.03
N ARG A 9 0.18 4.48 -17.89
CA ARG A 9 0.94 3.34 -18.39
C ARG A 9 1.74 2.66 -17.27
N ILE A 10 2.39 3.44 -16.41
CA ILE A 10 3.15 2.92 -15.25
C ILE A 10 2.22 2.16 -14.31
N VAL A 11 1.05 2.74 -13.99
CA VAL A 11 0.03 2.08 -13.15
C VAL A 11 -0.43 0.77 -13.79
N SER A 12 -0.69 0.76 -15.10
CA SER A 12 -1.12 -0.44 -15.82
C SER A 12 -0.06 -1.55 -15.83
N GLN A 13 1.23 -1.17 -15.92
CA GLN A 13 2.34 -2.10 -15.85
C GLN A 13 2.47 -2.73 -14.46
N LEU A 14 2.39 -1.94 -13.39
CA LEU A 14 2.40 -2.44 -12.01
C LEU A 14 1.29 -3.48 -11.79
N LEU A 15 0.07 -3.20 -12.24
CA LEU A 15 -1.07 -4.10 -12.11
C LEU A 15 -0.90 -5.40 -12.90
N THR A 16 -0.29 -5.33 -14.08
CA THR A 16 0.04 -6.51 -14.89
C THR A 16 1.04 -7.39 -14.17
N LEU A 17 2.08 -6.81 -13.57
CA LEU A 17 3.05 -7.54 -12.76
C LEU A 17 2.38 -8.20 -11.56
N MET A 18 1.55 -7.47 -10.79
CA MET A 18 0.82 -8.02 -9.64
C MET A 18 -0.07 -9.22 -10.01
N ASN A 19 -0.75 -9.15 -11.16
CA ASN A 19 -1.55 -10.28 -11.66
C ASN A 19 -0.69 -11.51 -12.01
N GLY A 20 0.53 -11.30 -12.53
CA GLY A 20 1.48 -12.35 -12.87
C GLY A 20 2.17 -13.00 -11.67
N LEU A 21 2.23 -12.33 -10.51
CA LEU A 21 2.84 -12.86 -9.29
C LEU A 21 2.01 -13.98 -8.63
N LYS A 22 0.73 -14.14 -9.01
CA LYS A 22 -0.15 -15.20 -8.48
C LYS A 22 0.37 -16.63 -8.67
N SER A 23 1.17 -16.86 -9.71
CA SER A 23 1.77 -18.17 -9.99
C SER A 23 2.98 -18.48 -9.12
N HIS A 24 3.50 -17.51 -8.36
CA HIS A 24 4.66 -17.66 -7.49
C HIS A 24 4.21 -17.66 -6.03
N ALA A 25 4.20 -18.84 -5.39
CA ALA A 25 3.52 -19.09 -4.11
C ALA A 25 4.08 -18.36 -2.86
N HIS A 26 5.04 -17.44 -3.02
CA HIS A 26 5.80 -16.86 -1.90
C HIS A 26 6.00 -15.35 -1.97
N ILE A 27 5.26 -14.63 -2.82
CA ILE A 27 5.42 -13.17 -2.95
C ILE A 27 4.21 -12.45 -2.38
N ILE A 28 4.45 -11.56 -1.42
CA ILE A 28 3.46 -10.65 -0.84
C ILE A 28 3.83 -9.22 -1.26
N VAL A 29 2.87 -8.50 -1.84
CA VAL A 29 3.04 -7.09 -2.21
C VAL A 29 2.40 -6.22 -1.13
N MET A 30 3.19 -5.32 -0.53
CA MET A 30 2.71 -4.35 0.45
C MET A 30 2.85 -2.93 -0.11
N GLY A 31 1.83 -2.10 0.11
CA GLY A 31 1.82 -0.69 -0.24
C GLY A 31 1.43 0.16 0.96
N ALA A 32 1.85 1.43 0.97
CA ALA A 32 1.49 2.40 2.00
C ALA A 32 1.03 3.70 1.35
N THR A 33 -0.02 4.31 1.87
CA THR A 33 -0.53 5.60 1.42
C THR A 33 -1.16 6.37 2.57
N ASN A 34 -0.99 7.68 2.60
CA ASN A 34 -1.76 8.59 3.46
C ASN A 34 -2.98 9.18 2.74
N ARG A 35 -3.22 8.77 1.48
CA ARG A 35 -4.35 9.20 0.64
C ARG A 35 -5.04 7.99 0.00
N PRO A 36 -5.68 7.11 0.78
CA PRO A 36 -6.34 5.90 0.24
C PRO A 36 -7.44 6.23 -0.78
N ASN A 37 -8.10 7.38 -0.63
CA ASN A 37 -9.16 7.84 -1.54
C ASN A 37 -8.64 8.37 -2.89
N SER A 38 -7.33 8.61 -3.01
CA SER A 38 -6.70 9.02 -4.27
C SER A 38 -6.27 7.83 -5.14
N ILE A 39 -6.36 6.61 -4.63
CA ILE A 39 -6.03 5.39 -5.37
C ILE A 39 -7.25 4.97 -6.20
N ASP A 40 -7.00 4.60 -7.46
CA ASP A 40 -8.04 4.06 -8.34
C ASP A 40 -8.68 2.80 -7.70
N PRO A 41 -10.02 2.76 -7.51
CA PRO A 41 -10.71 1.61 -6.93
C PRO A 41 -10.42 0.28 -7.63
N ALA A 42 -10.06 0.28 -8.92
CA ALA A 42 -9.66 -0.92 -9.64
C ALA A 42 -8.39 -1.59 -9.08
N GLN A 43 -7.52 -0.83 -8.40
CA GLN A 43 -6.32 -1.34 -7.74
C GLN A 43 -6.64 -2.03 -6.39
N ARG A 44 -7.79 -1.70 -5.79
CA ARG A 44 -8.27 -2.24 -4.50
C ARG A 44 -9.18 -3.47 -4.65
N ARG A 45 -9.31 -3.99 -5.87
CA ARG A 45 -10.13 -5.18 -6.16
C ARG A 45 -9.37 -6.47 -5.82
N PHE A 46 -10.13 -7.55 -5.69
CA PHE A 46 -9.64 -8.90 -5.41
C PHE A 46 -8.36 -9.23 -6.21
N SER A 47 -7.37 -9.77 -5.52
CA SER A 47 -6.06 -10.17 -6.05
C SER A 47 -5.10 -9.04 -6.43
N ARG A 48 -5.33 -7.82 -5.95
CA ARG A 48 -4.37 -6.71 -6.02
C ARG A 48 -4.11 -6.22 -4.60
N PHE A 49 -4.57 -5.02 -4.25
CA PHE A 49 -4.61 -4.55 -2.87
C PHE A 49 -5.99 -4.83 -2.26
N ASP A 50 -6.30 -6.10 -2.04
CA ASP A 50 -7.60 -6.53 -1.52
C ASP A 50 -7.69 -6.58 0.01
N ARG A 51 -6.56 -6.34 0.69
CA ARG A 51 -6.47 -6.19 2.14
C ARG A 51 -5.93 -4.82 2.49
N GLU A 52 -6.54 -4.20 3.49
CA GLU A 52 -6.14 -2.90 4.00
C GLU A 52 -5.97 -2.97 5.51
N ILE A 53 -4.95 -2.27 5.98
CA ILE A 53 -4.65 -2.08 7.41
C ILE A 53 -4.63 -0.58 7.62
N ASP A 54 -5.56 -0.08 8.42
CA ASP A 54 -5.57 1.34 8.81
C ASP A 54 -4.54 1.57 9.92
N ILE A 55 -3.68 2.56 9.72
CA ILE A 55 -2.66 2.97 10.67
C ILE A 55 -3.09 4.32 11.24
N GLY A 56 -3.89 4.25 12.29
CA GLY A 56 -4.38 5.42 13.01
C GLY A 56 -3.34 6.05 13.94
N VAL A 57 -3.74 7.18 14.55
CA VAL A 57 -2.95 7.83 15.60
C VAL A 57 -2.93 6.94 16.84
N PRO A 58 -1.77 6.69 17.48
CA PRO A 58 -1.70 5.86 18.66
C PRO A 58 -2.43 6.49 19.85
N ASP A 59 -3.07 5.63 20.64
CA ASP A 59 -3.66 5.98 21.93
C ASP A 59 -2.58 6.27 22.98
N GLU A 60 -2.98 6.58 24.22
CA GLU A 60 -2.04 6.90 25.29
C GLU A 60 -1.03 5.78 25.57
N VAL A 61 -1.51 4.53 25.60
CA VAL A 61 -0.67 3.35 25.81
C VAL A 61 0.30 3.16 24.65
N GLY A 62 -0.16 3.35 23.42
CA GLY A 62 0.63 3.32 22.19
C GLY A 62 1.70 4.40 22.16
N ARG A 63 1.36 5.64 22.51
CA ARG A 63 2.32 6.75 22.62
C ARG A 63 3.40 6.44 23.65
N LEU A 64 3.03 5.91 24.82
CA LEU A 64 4.01 5.50 25.84
C LEU A 64 4.92 4.37 25.34
N LYS A 65 4.41 3.42 24.54
CA LYS A 65 5.23 2.37 23.91
C LYS A 65 6.23 2.98 22.90
N VAL A 66 5.78 3.90 22.06
CA VAL A 66 6.65 4.59 21.08
C VAL A 66 7.73 5.39 21.80
N LEU A 67 7.38 6.16 22.84
CA LEU A 67 8.35 6.92 23.64
C LEU A 67 9.38 6.00 24.30
N ARG A 68 8.93 4.91 24.93
CA ARG A 68 9.83 3.92 25.54
C ARG A 68 10.72 3.22 24.52
N PHE A 69 10.24 3.00 23.29
CA PHE A 69 11.06 2.44 22.23
C PHE A 69 12.16 3.42 21.81
N ILE A 70 11.81 4.69 21.57
CA ILE A 70 12.76 5.72 21.12
C ILE A 70 13.81 6.06 22.19
N GLN A 71 13.45 6.03 23.48
CA GLN A 71 14.36 6.30 24.60
C GLN A 71 15.37 5.17 24.91
N ARG A 72 15.28 4.03 24.22
CA ARG A 72 16.21 2.88 24.38
C ARG A 72 17.40 2.92 23.41
N ILE A 73 17.56 4.02 22.69
CA ILE A 73 18.71 4.36 21.85
C ILE A 73 19.63 5.28 22.65
#